data_AF-A0AAV6JLF0-F1
#
_entry.id   AF-A0AAV6JLF0-F1
#
_cell.length_a   1.000
_cell.length_b   1.000
_cell.length_c   1.000
_cell.angle_alpha   90.00
_cell.angle_beta   90.00
_cell.angle_gamma   90.00
#
_symmetry.space_group_name_H-M   'P 1'
#
loop_
_entity.id
_entity.type
_entity.pdbx_description
1 polymer ?
#
loop_
_entity_poly.entity_id
_entity_poly.type
_entity_poly.pdbx_seq_one_letter_code
_entity_poly.pdbx_strand_id
1 'polypeptide(L)'
;MSETEDEKLLKEATELPWEVRLLHKNWKVRNDANINLAALCNSITDPEDPRLREFGPFFKNTVADSNPYVQERALDALIAYLKVVDADSAYFVVFLFSCLIIFFLYSFSHLISGQICNFNFGRERYAKEVCDIIAAKCLTGRPKTVEKSQMVFMLLIELESVDVVLDAMEKAIIKKGAKAVVPAIDIILQALRDFGAKIVPPKRILKLLPELFDHRDQNVRASSRGLTLELCRWIGKETVKAVLFEKMPNAMKKELEAELVSVSGIARPSRKTSLFSYLLSLIRFFLFPHNLASELSSSLADLLAAEIIYVCNTTLVAALNAWTLNICLPAAQEIDEYQLVGAVDILTPLETAGFQDGVPGDMSLEEIERRVGSLIQPHIVAQLKSAVWTERFKAIVSFKEQVELIKELDQSVEILVCFLCAVPGWSEKNVQVPDFLGYLPGEVLRVL
;
A
#
# COMPACT_ATOMS: atom_id res chain seq x y z
N MET A 1 17.03 13.34 -52.63
CA MET A 1 15.58 13.09 -52.52
C MET A 1 14.94 14.37 -52.07
N SER A 2 13.88 14.85 -52.74
CA SER A 2 13.12 16.01 -52.28
C SER A 2 12.39 15.65 -50.99
N GLU A 3 12.53 16.48 -49.96
CA GLU A 3 11.78 16.38 -48.70
C GLU A 3 10.28 16.37 -49.01
N THR A 4 9.55 15.42 -48.43
CA THR A 4 8.11 15.27 -48.67
C THR A 4 7.33 16.42 -48.01
N GLU A 5 6.13 16.73 -48.50
CA GLU A 5 5.28 17.79 -47.92
C GLU A 5 4.97 17.54 -46.43
N ASP A 6 4.82 16.26 -46.05
CA ASP A 6 4.64 15.86 -44.65
C ASP A 6 5.90 16.12 -43.81
N GLU A 7 7.09 15.79 -44.31
CA GLU A 7 8.35 16.03 -43.59
C GLU A 7 8.58 17.53 -43.35
N LYS A 8 8.30 18.35 -44.37
CA LYS A 8 8.37 19.81 -44.25
C LYS A 8 7.40 20.33 -43.18
N LEU A 9 6.15 19.86 -43.19
CA LEU A 9 5.15 20.25 -42.20
C LEU A 9 5.56 19.87 -40.77
N LEU A 10 6.08 18.65 -40.59
CA LEU A 10 6.53 18.18 -39.27
C LEU A 10 7.69 19.02 -38.75
N LYS A 11 8.64 19.37 -39.62
CA LYS A 11 9.78 20.24 -39.30
C LYS A 11 9.37 21.66 -38.97
N GLU A 12 8.43 22.26 -39.70
CA GLU A 12 7.89 23.58 -39.34
C GLU A 12 7.12 23.54 -38.01
N ALA A 13 6.45 22.43 -37.73
CA ALA A 13 5.69 22.28 -36.50
C ALA A 13 6.56 22.14 -35.25
N THR A 14 7.86 21.81 -35.34
CA THR A 14 8.72 21.71 -34.14
C THR A 14 8.95 23.06 -33.46
N GLU A 15 8.87 24.15 -34.22
CA GLU A 15 9.05 25.53 -33.74
C GLU A 15 7.80 26.09 -33.05
N LEU A 16 6.66 25.38 -33.12
CA LEU A 16 5.41 25.81 -32.50
C LEU A 16 5.38 25.48 -30.99
N PRO A 17 4.66 26.25 -30.17
CA PRO A 17 4.44 25.92 -28.76
C PRO A 17 3.75 24.57 -28.57
N TRP A 18 4.01 23.91 -27.43
CA TRP A 18 3.48 22.57 -27.12
C TRP A 18 1.96 22.46 -27.28
N GLU A 19 1.20 23.42 -26.74
CA GLU A 19 -0.26 23.43 -26.82
C GLU A 19 -0.75 23.42 -28.28
N VAL A 20 -0.09 24.20 -29.15
CA VAL A 20 -0.42 24.29 -30.56
C VAL A 20 -0.10 22.99 -31.29
N ARG A 21 1.05 22.37 -31.00
CA ARG A 21 1.48 21.10 -31.60
C ARG A 21 0.58 19.95 -31.19
N LEU A 22 0.29 19.83 -29.90
CA LEU A 22 -0.50 18.74 -29.31
C LEU A 22 -1.98 18.82 -29.67
N LEU A 23 -2.49 20.00 -30.03
CA LEU A 23 -3.88 20.22 -30.46
C LEU A 23 -4.00 20.58 -31.96
N HIS A 24 -2.93 20.36 -32.73
CA HIS A 24 -2.89 20.75 -34.14
C HIS A 24 -3.95 20.03 -34.98
N LYS A 25 -4.50 20.69 -36.01
CA LYS A 25 -5.51 20.11 -36.91
C LYS A 25 -5.02 18.83 -37.62
N ASN A 26 -3.74 18.76 -37.97
CA ASN A 26 -3.12 17.58 -38.59
C ASN A 26 -2.71 16.56 -37.52
N TRP A 27 -3.29 15.37 -37.57
CA TRP A 27 -3.03 14.28 -36.64
C TRP A 27 -1.57 13.80 -36.66
N LYS A 28 -0.85 13.93 -37.79
CA LYS A 28 0.59 13.58 -37.88
C LYS A 28 1.44 14.50 -37.00
N VAL A 29 1.11 15.79 -36.98
CA VAL A 29 1.77 16.78 -36.09
C VAL A 29 1.49 16.46 -34.63
N ARG A 30 0.23 16.14 -34.27
CA ARG A 30 -0.11 15.73 -32.90
C ARG A 30 0.59 14.42 -32.50
N ASN A 31 0.66 13.45 -33.40
CA ASN A 31 1.37 12.19 -33.18
C ASN A 31 2.85 12.44 -32.91
N ASP A 32 3.50 13.22 -33.76
CA ASP A 32 4.90 13.60 -33.61
C ASP A 32 5.15 14.37 -32.30
N ALA A 33 4.27 15.32 -31.98
CA ALA A 33 4.33 16.08 -30.74
C ALA A 33 4.30 15.17 -29.49
N ASN A 34 3.45 14.13 -29.47
CA ASN A 34 3.44 13.16 -28.36
C ASN A 34 4.73 12.31 -28.32
N ILE A 35 5.29 11.93 -29.47
CA ILE A 35 6.60 11.23 -29.51
C ILE A 35 7.72 12.13 -28.96
N ASN A 36 7.72 13.41 -29.35
CA ASN A 36 8.69 14.40 -28.90
C ASN A 36 8.55 14.65 -27.39
N LEU A 37 7.31 14.75 -26.88
CA LEU A 37 7.03 14.92 -25.47
C LEU A 37 7.49 13.72 -24.64
N ALA A 38 7.27 12.49 -25.12
CA ALA A 38 7.77 11.29 -24.47
C ALA A 38 9.30 11.26 -24.41
N ALA A 39 9.97 11.59 -25.52
CA ALA A 39 11.42 11.68 -25.59
C ALA A 39 11.99 12.75 -24.65
N LEU A 40 11.33 13.92 -24.59
CA LEU A 40 11.70 14.98 -23.67
C LEU A 40 11.56 14.53 -22.22
N CYS A 41 10.44 13.92 -21.82
CA CYS A 41 10.27 13.38 -20.47
C CYS A 41 11.39 12.38 -20.14
N ASN A 42 11.69 11.43 -21.03
CA ASN A 42 12.76 10.45 -20.81
C ASN A 42 14.17 11.08 -20.71
N SER A 43 14.36 12.30 -21.21
CA SER A 43 15.64 13.04 -21.12
C SER A 43 15.78 13.88 -19.86
N ILE A 44 14.68 14.12 -19.15
CA ILE A 44 14.70 14.89 -17.90
C ILE A 44 15.30 14.02 -16.80
N THR A 45 16.42 14.48 -16.25
CA THR A 45 17.11 13.83 -15.13
C THR A 45 16.83 14.51 -13.79
N ASP A 46 16.49 15.80 -13.83
CA ASP A 46 16.10 16.59 -12.67
C ASP A 46 14.57 16.52 -12.52
N PRO A 47 14.05 15.87 -11.48
CA PRO A 47 12.63 15.69 -11.36
C PRO A 47 11.89 16.97 -10.92
N GLU A 48 12.60 18.00 -10.40
CA GLU A 48 12.03 19.33 -10.12
C GLU A 48 12.05 20.26 -11.36
N ASP A 49 12.33 19.72 -12.55
CA ASP A 49 12.37 20.51 -13.78
C ASP A 49 11.03 21.25 -14.00
N PRO A 50 11.05 22.58 -14.11
CA PRO A 50 9.82 23.39 -14.18
C PRO A 50 8.93 23.01 -15.36
N ARG A 51 9.48 22.43 -16.42
CA ARG A 51 8.74 21.99 -17.61
C ARG A 51 7.74 20.87 -17.30
N LEU A 52 8.00 20.04 -16.29
CA LEU A 52 7.08 18.95 -15.89
C LEU A 52 5.74 19.49 -15.39
N ARG A 53 5.73 20.67 -14.77
CA ARG A 53 4.50 21.34 -14.29
C ARG A 53 3.62 21.82 -15.45
N GLU A 54 4.24 22.14 -16.58
CA GLU A 54 3.55 22.58 -17.80
C GLU A 54 2.93 21.42 -18.58
N PHE A 55 3.51 20.21 -18.51
CA PHE A 55 3.07 19.06 -19.30
C PHE A 55 1.82 18.37 -18.78
N GLY A 56 1.67 18.26 -17.46
CA GLY A 56 0.52 17.60 -16.80
C GLY A 56 -0.85 17.98 -17.38
N PRO A 57 -1.19 19.29 -17.49
CA PRO A 57 -2.46 19.75 -18.07
C PRO A 57 -2.77 19.26 -19.48
N PHE A 58 -1.76 18.96 -20.31
CA PHE A 58 -1.98 18.58 -21.70
C PHE A 58 -2.61 17.19 -21.82
N PHE A 59 -2.35 16.30 -20.87
CA PHE A 59 -2.76 14.90 -20.96
C PHE A 59 -4.27 14.69 -20.97
N LYS A 60 -5.06 15.58 -20.35
CA LYS A 60 -6.53 15.48 -20.41
C LYS A 60 -7.07 15.59 -21.84
N ASN A 61 -6.38 16.29 -22.72
CA ASN A 61 -6.79 16.44 -24.11
C ASN A 61 -6.12 15.38 -25.01
N THR A 62 -4.82 15.13 -24.81
CA THR A 62 -4.05 14.26 -25.71
C THR A 62 -4.45 12.79 -25.60
N VAL A 63 -4.73 12.27 -24.39
CA VAL A 63 -5.21 10.88 -24.22
C VAL A 63 -6.67 10.70 -24.70
N ALA A 64 -7.37 11.81 -24.91
CA ALA A 64 -8.72 11.87 -25.41
C ALA A 64 -8.82 11.99 -26.95
N ASP A 65 -7.69 11.93 -27.67
CA ASP A 65 -7.61 12.12 -29.11
C ASP A 65 -8.51 11.15 -29.87
N SER A 66 -9.19 11.66 -30.90
CA SER A 66 -10.07 10.85 -31.76
C SER A 66 -9.30 9.90 -32.67
N ASN A 67 -8.03 10.19 -32.97
CA ASN A 67 -7.20 9.34 -33.80
C ASN A 67 -6.52 8.26 -32.92
N PRO A 68 -6.76 6.96 -33.16
CA PRO A 68 -6.24 5.90 -32.31
C PRO A 68 -4.71 5.78 -32.32
N TYR A 69 -4.03 6.22 -33.38
CA TYR A 69 -2.56 6.24 -33.42
C TYR A 69 -2.01 7.35 -32.53
N VAL A 70 -2.62 8.54 -32.59
CA VAL A 70 -2.24 9.67 -31.73
C VAL A 70 -2.54 9.37 -30.27
N GLN A 71 -3.72 8.81 -29.98
CA GLN A 71 -4.13 8.41 -28.63
C GLN A 71 -3.13 7.42 -28.02
N GLU A 72 -2.67 6.43 -28.80
CA GLU A 72 -1.67 5.48 -28.33
C GLU A 72 -0.32 6.15 -28.01
N ARG A 73 0.11 7.14 -28.82
CA ARG A 73 1.31 7.93 -28.54
C ARG A 73 1.16 8.88 -27.36
N ALA A 74 -0.03 9.42 -27.14
CA ALA A 74 -0.33 10.22 -25.96
C ALA A 74 -0.21 9.40 -24.68
N LEU A 75 -0.61 8.12 -24.70
CA LEU A 75 -0.38 7.20 -23.58
C LEU A 75 1.11 6.91 -23.38
N ASP A 76 1.90 6.74 -24.44
CA ASP A 76 3.37 6.60 -24.32
C ASP A 76 4.00 7.82 -23.63
N ALA A 77 3.58 9.03 -24.04
CA ALA A 77 4.05 10.27 -23.45
C ALA A 77 3.63 10.39 -21.98
N LEU A 78 2.41 9.97 -21.62
CA LEU A 78 1.94 9.96 -20.25
C LEU A 78 2.73 8.97 -19.39
N ILE A 79 3.02 7.78 -19.90
CA ILE A 79 3.85 6.79 -19.20
C ILE A 79 5.25 7.36 -18.94
N ALA A 80 5.87 8.00 -19.94
CA ALA A 80 7.17 8.64 -19.78
C ALA A 80 7.12 9.77 -18.73
N TYR A 81 6.09 10.61 -18.79
CA TYR A 81 5.87 11.68 -17.81
C TYR A 81 5.74 11.15 -16.38
N LEU A 82 4.87 10.15 -16.15
CA LEU A 82 4.63 9.59 -14.81
C LEU A 82 5.88 8.93 -14.22
N LYS A 83 6.74 8.32 -15.04
CA LYS A 83 8.02 7.76 -14.57
C LYS A 83 9.00 8.81 -14.06
N VAL A 84 9.00 10.01 -14.65
CA VAL A 84 9.85 11.11 -14.19
C VAL A 84 9.28 11.70 -12.91
N VAL A 85 7.95 11.88 -12.85
CA VAL A 85 7.27 12.38 -11.64
C VAL A 85 7.41 11.42 -10.46
N ASP A 86 7.51 10.12 -10.71
CA ASP A 86 7.82 9.12 -9.66
C ASP A 86 9.22 9.34 -9.05
N ALA A 87 10.23 9.67 -9.86
CA ALA A 87 11.57 9.94 -9.35
C ALA A 87 11.62 11.14 -8.39
N ASP A 88 10.76 12.15 -8.60
CA ASP A 88 10.60 13.32 -7.72
C ASP A 88 10.17 12.93 -6.31
N SER A 89 9.29 11.93 -6.21
CA SER A 89 8.79 11.45 -4.93
C SER A 89 9.89 10.83 -4.05
N ALA A 90 10.97 10.31 -4.65
CA ALA A 90 12.15 9.83 -3.94
C ALA A 90 12.86 10.95 -3.18
N TYR A 91 13.08 12.08 -3.83
CA TYR A 91 13.81 13.21 -3.27
C TYR A 91 13.01 13.89 -2.17
N PHE A 92 11.69 13.91 -2.27
CA PHE A 92 10.83 14.47 -1.23
C PHE A 92 10.80 13.62 0.04
N VAL A 93 10.78 12.29 -0.05
CA VAL A 93 10.87 11.43 1.15
C VAL A 93 12.22 11.64 1.84
N VAL A 94 13.31 11.79 1.08
CA VAL A 94 14.63 12.16 1.60
C VAL A 94 14.63 13.57 2.21
N PHE A 95 13.92 14.53 1.60
CA PHE A 95 13.77 15.90 2.10
C PHE A 95 12.95 15.97 3.39
N LEU A 96 11.80 15.29 3.47
CA LEU A 96 11.01 15.16 4.69
C LEU A 96 11.83 14.47 5.79
N PHE A 97 12.64 13.48 5.42
CA PHE A 97 13.51 12.80 6.38
C PHE A 97 14.63 13.71 6.90
N SER A 98 15.26 14.51 6.03
CA SER A 98 16.23 15.52 6.45
C SER A 98 15.56 16.66 7.25
N CYS A 99 14.32 17.02 6.94
CA CYS A 99 13.51 17.92 7.76
C CYS A 99 13.12 17.31 9.11
N LEU A 100 12.90 15.98 9.21
CA LEU A 100 12.64 15.28 10.47
C LEU A 100 13.88 15.20 11.35
N ILE A 101 15.06 15.01 10.75
CA ILE A 101 16.35 15.14 11.45
C ILE A 101 16.51 16.58 11.97
N ILE A 102 16.19 17.59 11.16
CA ILE A 102 16.21 19.01 11.57
C ILE A 102 15.13 19.29 12.63
N PHE A 103 13.96 18.65 12.57
CA PHE A 103 12.86 18.76 13.55
C PHE A 103 13.24 18.18 14.91
N PHE A 104 14.03 17.10 14.93
CA PHE A 104 14.62 16.56 16.16
C PHE A 104 15.76 17.44 16.72
N LEU A 105 16.43 18.22 15.87
CA LEU A 105 17.50 19.14 16.29
C LEU A 105 17.02 20.57 16.63
N TYR A 106 15.87 20.99 16.11
CA TYR A 106 15.32 22.34 16.30
C TYR A 106 13.79 22.29 16.39
N SER A 107 13.27 22.49 17.61
CA SER A 107 11.84 22.65 17.87
C SER A 107 11.26 23.84 17.09
N PHE A 108 10.63 23.61 15.93
CA PHE A 108 9.78 24.61 15.29
C PHE A 108 8.61 23.96 14.53
N SER A 109 7.40 24.08 15.10
CA SER A 109 6.19 23.33 14.71
C SER A 109 5.32 23.99 13.62
N HIS A 110 5.77 25.06 12.93
CA HIS A 110 4.84 25.85 12.10
C HIS A 110 5.10 25.89 10.58
N LEU A 111 6.16 25.28 10.05
CA LEU A 111 6.45 25.33 8.60
C LEU A 111 6.06 24.06 7.82
N ILE A 112 5.99 22.91 8.49
CA ILE A 112 5.75 21.60 7.87
C ILE A 112 4.31 21.45 7.36
N SER A 113 3.32 21.99 8.09
CA SER A 113 1.91 21.87 7.71
C SER A 113 1.61 22.56 6.37
N GLY A 114 2.24 23.72 6.09
CA GLY A 114 2.06 24.44 4.82
C GLY A 114 2.75 23.82 3.60
N GLN A 115 3.83 23.07 3.78
CA GLN A 115 4.55 22.43 2.67
C GLN A 115 4.02 21.03 2.34
N ILE A 116 3.59 20.25 3.34
CA ILE A 116 2.89 18.96 3.11
C ILE A 116 1.56 19.20 2.37
N CYS A 117 0.80 20.24 2.72
CA CYS A 117 -0.48 20.56 2.09
C CYS A 117 -0.36 21.06 0.63
N ASN A 118 0.76 21.72 0.25
CA ASN A 118 0.97 22.19 -1.12
C ASN A 118 1.52 21.10 -2.07
N PHE A 119 2.11 20.01 -1.55
CA PHE A 119 2.78 19.02 -2.40
C PHE A 119 1.85 17.88 -2.89
N ASN A 120 0.79 17.55 -2.13
CA ASN A 120 -0.34 16.76 -2.66
C ASN A 120 -1.03 17.49 -3.83
N PHE A 121 -0.88 18.81 -3.93
CA PHE A 121 -1.62 19.69 -4.84
C PHE A 121 -1.15 19.62 -6.31
N GLY A 122 -0.01 18.98 -6.60
CA GLY A 122 0.50 18.77 -7.96
C GLY A 122 0.16 17.39 -8.55
N ARG A 123 0.31 16.34 -7.73
CA ARG A 123 0.20 14.92 -8.14
C ARG A 123 -1.22 14.48 -8.46
N GLU A 124 -2.17 14.97 -7.67
CA GLU A 124 -3.58 14.58 -7.76
C GLU A 124 -4.37 15.44 -8.76
N ARG A 125 -3.84 16.63 -9.09
CA ARG A 125 -4.59 17.68 -9.79
C ARG A 125 -5.16 17.21 -11.13
N TYR A 126 -4.44 16.35 -11.84
CA TYR A 126 -4.86 15.82 -13.13
C TYR A 126 -5.13 14.31 -13.12
N ALA A 127 -4.70 13.59 -12.07
CA ALA A 127 -4.86 12.13 -11.98
C ALA A 127 -6.33 11.73 -12.15
N LYS A 128 -7.24 12.45 -11.49
CA LYS A 128 -8.68 12.17 -11.60
C LYS A 128 -9.21 12.38 -13.00
N GLU A 129 -8.93 13.52 -13.62
CA GLU A 129 -9.39 13.83 -14.98
C GLU A 129 -8.83 12.81 -15.99
N VAL A 130 -7.54 12.50 -15.89
CA VAL A 130 -6.85 11.54 -16.76
C VAL A 130 -7.42 10.13 -16.58
N CYS A 131 -7.61 9.66 -15.35
CA CYS A 131 -8.24 8.37 -15.06
C CYS A 131 -9.66 8.30 -15.64
N ASP A 132 -10.48 9.33 -15.41
CA ASP A 132 -11.85 9.42 -15.94
C ASP A 132 -11.87 9.34 -17.47
N ILE A 133 -10.95 10.03 -18.16
CA ILE A 133 -10.85 10.03 -19.63
C ILE A 133 -10.36 8.69 -20.17
N ILE A 134 -9.32 8.11 -19.58
CA ILE A 134 -8.77 6.81 -19.99
C ILE A 134 -9.82 5.73 -19.81
N ALA A 135 -10.51 5.70 -18.66
CA ALA A 135 -11.61 4.80 -18.40
C ALA A 135 -12.75 4.98 -19.43
N ALA A 136 -13.02 6.22 -19.84
CA ALA A 136 -14.11 6.51 -20.77
C ALA A 136 -13.79 6.20 -22.23
N LYS A 137 -12.54 6.41 -22.69
CA LYS A 137 -12.16 6.38 -24.11
C LYS A 137 -11.14 5.32 -24.49
N CYS A 138 -10.22 4.98 -23.59
CA CYS A 138 -9.06 4.13 -23.93
C CYS A 138 -9.33 2.65 -23.63
N LEU A 139 -10.12 2.32 -22.60
CA LEU A 139 -10.43 0.93 -22.24
C LEU A 139 -11.22 0.18 -23.32
N THR A 140 -11.94 0.90 -24.19
CA THR A 140 -12.63 0.31 -25.34
C THR A 140 -11.84 0.37 -26.64
N GLY A 141 -10.58 0.84 -26.57
CA GLY A 141 -9.68 1.08 -27.68
C GLY A 141 -9.09 -0.20 -28.28
N ARG A 142 -7.98 -0.05 -29.02
CA ARG A 142 -7.22 -1.18 -29.56
C ARG A 142 -6.49 -1.92 -28.43
N PRO A 143 -6.13 -3.20 -28.58
CA PRO A 143 -5.44 -3.96 -27.52
C PRO A 143 -4.22 -3.26 -26.93
N LYS A 144 -3.35 -2.67 -27.76
CA LYS A 144 -2.18 -1.89 -27.31
C LYS A 144 -2.56 -0.62 -26.54
N THR A 145 -3.66 0.03 -26.90
CA THR A 145 -4.19 1.19 -26.17
C THR A 145 -4.65 0.79 -24.78
N VAL A 146 -5.32 -0.37 -24.66
CA VAL A 146 -5.77 -0.91 -23.36
C VAL A 146 -4.58 -1.32 -22.50
N GLU A 147 -3.59 -2.00 -23.08
CA GLU A 147 -2.35 -2.39 -22.40
C GLU A 147 -1.59 -1.17 -21.84
N LYS A 148 -1.41 -0.12 -22.65
CA LYS A 148 -0.79 1.14 -22.19
C LYS A 148 -1.64 1.85 -21.13
N SER A 149 -2.97 1.80 -21.25
CA SER A 149 -3.87 2.35 -20.22
C SER A 149 -3.68 1.63 -18.89
N GLN A 150 -3.56 0.29 -18.91
CA GLN A 150 -3.27 -0.50 -17.72
C GLN A 150 -1.92 -0.11 -17.11
N MET A 151 -0.87 0.09 -17.92
CA MET A 151 0.42 0.59 -17.43
C MET A 151 0.30 1.96 -16.74
N VAL A 152 -0.47 2.88 -17.31
CA VAL A 152 -0.74 4.19 -16.70
C VAL A 152 -1.41 4.03 -15.34
N PHE A 153 -2.44 3.17 -15.21
CA PHE A 153 -3.09 2.94 -13.93
C PHE A 153 -2.15 2.31 -12.89
N MET A 154 -1.29 1.37 -13.28
CA MET A 154 -0.30 0.81 -12.35
C MET A 154 0.70 1.87 -11.87
N LEU A 155 1.19 2.73 -12.76
CA LEU A 155 2.07 3.86 -12.40
C LEU A 155 1.37 4.85 -11.46
N LEU A 156 0.09 5.15 -11.69
CA LEU A 156 -0.68 6.02 -10.80
C LEU A 156 -0.88 5.41 -9.41
N ILE A 157 -0.98 4.09 -9.29
CA ILE A 157 -1.01 3.41 -7.99
C ILE A 157 0.36 3.44 -7.32
N GLU A 158 1.45 3.29 -8.08
CA GLU A 158 2.83 3.48 -7.57
C GLU A 158 2.99 4.89 -6.97
N LEU A 159 2.39 5.89 -7.61
CA LEU A 159 2.28 7.30 -7.20
C LEU A 159 1.18 7.58 -6.16
N GLU A 160 0.72 6.55 -5.43
CA GLU A 160 -0.25 6.65 -4.32
C GLU A 160 -1.64 7.17 -4.69
N SER A 161 -1.97 7.25 -5.98
CA SER A 161 -3.30 7.69 -6.45
C SER A 161 -4.30 6.53 -6.55
N VAL A 162 -4.20 5.54 -5.64
CA VAL A 162 -4.99 4.30 -5.72
C VAL A 162 -6.49 4.56 -5.66
N ASP A 163 -6.95 5.46 -4.78
CA ASP A 163 -8.38 5.75 -4.65
C ASP A 163 -8.95 6.37 -5.93
N VAL A 164 -8.19 7.26 -6.58
CA VAL A 164 -8.56 7.87 -7.86
C VAL A 164 -8.68 6.82 -8.97
N VAL A 165 -7.76 5.85 -8.99
CA VAL A 165 -7.81 4.74 -9.96
C VAL A 165 -9.02 3.84 -9.68
N LEU A 166 -9.25 3.45 -8.43
CA LEU A 166 -10.36 2.59 -8.04
C LEU A 166 -11.72 3.28 -8.31
N ASP A 167 -11.87 4.56 -8.00
CA ASP A 167 -13.07 5.35 -8.30
C ASP A 167 -13.39 5.35 -9.80
N ALA A 168 -12.37 5.52 -10.65
CA ALA A 168 -12.54 5.49 -12.09
C ALA A 168 -12.94 4.10 -12.60
N MET A 169 -12.36 3.03 -12.03
CA MET A 169 -12.71 1.64 -12.40
C MET A 169 -14.11 1.26 -11.93
N GLU A 170 -14.50 1.62 -10.71
CA GLU A 170 -15.87 1.42 -10.20
C GLU A 170 -16.90 2.12 -11.08
N LYS A 171 -16.63 3.38 -11.45
CA LYS A 171 -17.46 4.12 -12.38
C LYS A 171 -17.52 3.48 -13.77
N ALA A 172 -16.42 2.91 -14.25
CA ALA A 172 -16.40 2.17 -15.52
C ALA A 172 -17.24 0.88 -15.44
N ILE A 173 -17.15 0.14 -14.34
CA ILE A 173 -17.93 -1.08 -14.09
C ILE A 173 -19.43 -0.78 -14.10
N ILE A 174 -19.86 0.28 -13.39
CA ILE A 174 -21.29 0.62 -13.22
C ILE A 174 -21.87 1.27 -14.49
N LYS A 175 -21.11 2.14 -15.18
CA LYS A 175 -21.67 3.02 -16.22
C LYS A 175 -21.37 2.58 -17.66
N LYS A 176 -20.54 1.57 -17.88
CA LYS A 176 -20.12 1.15 -19.24
C LYS A 176 -20.55 -0.29 -19.54
N GLY A 177 -20.47 -0.67 -20.82
CA GLY A 177 -20.73 -2.04 -21.26
C GLY A 177 -19.51 -2.96 -21.18
N ALA A 178 -19.71 -4.26 -21.37
CA ALA A 178 -18.71 -5.34 -21.22
C ALA A 178 -17.31 -5.03 -21.78
N LYS A 179 -17.23 -4.36 -22.94
CA LYS A 179 -15.96 -4.00 -23.60
C LYS A 179 -15.05 -3.09 -22.76
N ALA A 180 -15.62 -2.29 -21.85
CA ALA A 180 -14.86 -1.48 -20.89
C ALA A 180 -14.78 -2.15 -19.51
N VAL A 181 -15.82 -2.89 -19.13
CA VAL A 181 -15.93 -3.54 -17.82
C VAL A 181 -14.85 -4.61 -17.64
N VAL A 182 -14.61 -5.46 -18.65
CA VAL A 182 -13.57 -6.51 -18.58
C VAL A 182 -12.18 -5.92 -18.30
N PRO A 183 -11.68 -4.95 -19.10
CA PRO A 183 -10.42 -4.28 -18.78
C PRO A 183 -10.39 -3.60 -17.40
N ALA A 184 -11.51 -3.03 -16.95
CA ALA A 184 -11.58 -2.39 -15.64
C ALA A 184 -11.40 -3.42 -14.50
N ILE A 185 -12.02 -4.60 -14.61
CA ILE A 185 -11.81 -5.72 -13.69
C ILE A 185 -10.36 -6.19 -13.73
N ASP A 186 -9.78 -6.33 -14.93
CA ASP A 186 -8.41 -6.79 -15.11
C ASP A 186 -7.39 -5.80 -14.50
N ILE A 187 -7.67 -4.48 -14.55
CA ILE A 187 -6.87 -3.46 -13.87
C ILE A 187 -6.92 -3.62 -12.34
N ILE A 188 -8.12 -3.80 -11.76
CA ILE A 188 -8.26 -4.04 -10.31
C ILE A 188 -7.58 -5.34 -9.90
N LEU A 189 -7.74 -6.40 -10.69
CA LEU A 189 -7.08 -7.69 -10.48
C LEU A 189 -5.55 -7.54 -10.50
N GLN A 190 -5.01 -6.86 -11.50
CA GLN A 190 -3.57 -6.62 -11.59
C GLN A 190 -3.07 -5.77 -10.41
N ALA A 191 -3.82 -4.73 -10.03
CA ALA A 191 -3.49 -3.92 -8.87
C ALA A 191 -3.46 -4.75 -7.57
N LEU A 192 -4.43 -5.65 -7.38
CA LEU A 192 -4.47 -6.53 -6.21
C LEU A 192 -3.29 -7.51 -6.21
N ARG A 193 -2.92 -8.07 -7.36
CA ARG A 193 -1.74 -8.95 -7.49
C ARG A 193 -0.44 -8.23 -7.18
N ASP A 194 -0.32 -7.01 -7.70
CA ASP A 194 0.93 -6.27 -7.65
C ASP A 194 1.14 -5.60 -6.30
N PHE A 195 0.13 -4.90 -5.78
CA PHE A 195 0.25 -4.07 -4.57
C PHE A 195 -0.38 -4.70 -3.32
N GLY A 196 -1.30 -5.64 -3.49
CA GLY A 196 -1.92 -6.38 -2.39
C GLY A 196 -3.10 -5.71 -1.70
N ALA A 197 -3.73 -6.46 -0.79
CA ALA A 197 -4.97 -6.08 -0.12
C ALA A 197 -4.86 -4.88 0.83
N LYS A 198 -3.65 -4.47 1.22
CA LYS A 198 -3.45 -3.25 2.00
C LYS A 198 -3.63 -2.00 1.15
N ILE A 199 -3.14 -2.03 -0.10
CA ILE A 199 -3.23 -0.91 -1.04
C ILE A 199 -4.56 -0.93 -1.78
N VAL A 200 -5.04 -2.12 -2.17
CA VAL A 200 -6.33 -2.32 -2.83
C VAL A 200 -7.32 -2.91 -1.83
N PRO A 201 -8.21 -2.09 -1.22
CA PRO A 201 -9.01 -2.55 -0.09
C PRO A 201 -10.02 -3.64 -0.49
N PRO A 202 -9.99 -4.84 0.14
CA PRO A 202 -10.91 -5.94 -0.14
C PRO A 202 -12.39 -5.55 -0.11
N LYS A 203 -12.75 -4.64 0.80
CA LYS A 203 -14.12 -4.15 0.99
C LYS A 203 -14.66 -3.46 -0.28
N ARG A 204 -13.81 -2.75 -1.05
CA ARG A 204 -14.22 -2.13 -2.31
C ARG A 204 -14.54 -3.19 -3.35
N ILE A 205 -13.67 -4.19 -3.49
CA ILE A 205 -13.87 -5.31 -4.41
C ILE A 205 -15.15 -6.11 -4.06
N LEU A 206 -15.33 -6.50 -2.80
CA LEU A 206 -16.47 -7.28 -2.33
C LEU A 206 -17.83 -6.59 -2.60
N LYS A 207 -17.87 -5.26 -2.63
CA LYS A 207 -19.08 -4.49 -2.97
C LYS A 207 -19.44 -4.58 -4.46
N LEU A 208 -18.45 -4.70 -5.35
CA LEU A 208 -18.65 -4.73 -6.80
C LEU A 208 -19.03 -6.12 -7.32
N LEU A 209 -18.49 -7.17 -6.68
CA LEU A 209 -18.63 -8.55 -7.16
C LEU A 209 -20.09 -8.99 -7.39
N PRO A 210 -21.09 -8.69 -6.54
CA PRO A 210 -22.47 -9.10 -6.79
C PRO A 210 -23.03 -8.59 -8.12
N GLU A 211 -22.82 -7.31 -8.44
CA GLU A 211 -23.25 -6.69 -9.70
C GLU A 211 -22.52 -7.31 -10.90
N LEU A 212 -21.22 -7.56 -10.75
CA LEU A 212 -20.39 -8.18 -11.77
C LEU A 212 -20.79 -9.62 -12.10
N PHE A 213 -21.20 -10.40 -11.10
CA PHE A 213 -21.70 -11.77 -11.29
C PHE A 213 -23.10 -11.79 -11.95
N ASP A 214 -23.94 -10.78 -11.69
CA ASP A 214 -25.25 -10.66 -12.34
C ASP A 214 -25.18 -10.06 -13.76
N HIS A 215 -23.98 -9.65 -14.20
CA HIS A 215 -23.80 -9.06 -15.52
C HIS A 215 -24.12 -10.06 -16.64
N ARG A 216 -24.76 -9.60 -17.72
CA ARG A 216 -25.24 -10.46 -18.83
C ARG A 216 -24.12 -11.11 -19.65
N ASP A 217 -23.00 -10.40 -19.79
CA ASP A 217 -21.84 -10.83 -20.57
C ASP A 217 -21.00 -11.91 -19.86
N GLN A 218 -20.68 -12.98 -20.56
CA GLN A 218 -19.93 -14.11 -19.99
C GLN A 218 -18.47 -13.77 -19.65
N ASN A 219 -17.84 -12.86 -20.39
CA ASN A 219 -16.44 -12.49 -20.17
C ASN A 219 -16.32 -11.63 -18.90
N VAL A 220 -17.31 -10.77 -18.65
CA VAL A 220 -17.40 -10.02 -17.38
C VAL A 220 -17.49 -10.99 -16.21
N ARG A 221 -18.37 -12.00 -16.28
CA ARG A 221 -18.46 -13.02 -15.23
C ARG A 221 -17.15 -13.81 -15.08
N ALA A 222 -16.50 -14.18 -16.18
CA ALA A 222 -15.23 -14.90 -16.15
C ALA A 222 -14.09 -14.08 -15.52
N SER A 223 -13.91 -12.81 -15.89
CA SER A 223 -12.93 -11.91 -15.25
C SER A 223 -13.22 -11.72 -13.77
N SER A 224 -14.51 -11.65 -13.39
CA SER A 224 -14.94 -11.51 -11.99
C SER A 224 -14.65 -12.73 -11.14
N ARG A 225 -14.72 -13.94 -11.74
CA ARG A 225 -14.20 -15.16 -11.08
C ARG A 225 -12.70 -15.02 -10.82
N GLY A 226 -11.92 -14.61 -11.82
CA GLY A 226 -10.48 -14.36 -11.66
C GLY A 226 -10.14 -13.38 -10.54
N LEU A 227 -10.90 -12.27 -10.44
CA LEU A 227 -10.77 -11.30 -9.35
C LEU A 227 -11.11 -11.90 -7.98
N THR A 228 -12.18 -12.69 -7.90
CA THR A 228 -12.58 -13.38 -6.67
C THR A 228 -11.53 -14.40 -6.22
N LEU A 229 -10.95 -15.17 -7.14
CA LEU A 229 -9.90 -16.14 -6.82
C LEU A 229 -8.66 -15.44 -6.25
N GLU A 230 -8.25 -14.32 -6.84
CA GLU A 230 -7.11 -13.55 -6.32
C GLU A 230 -7.43 -13.01 -4.93
N LEU A 231 -8.63 -12.46 -4.72
CA LEU A 231 -9.07 -11.98 -3.41
C LEU A 231 -9.01 -13.06 -2.34
N CYS A 232 -9.42 -14.30 -2.66
CA CYS A 232 -9.31 -15.45 -1.76
C CYS A 232 -7.87 -15.76 -1.34
N ARG A 233 -6.86 -15.47 -2.17
CA ARG A 233 -5.44 -15.65 -1.81
C ARG A 233 -4.95 -14.61 -0.80
N TRP A 234 -5.62 -13.47 -0.71
CA TRP A 234 -5.26 -12.36 0.17
C TRP A 234 -5.98 -12.39 1.52
N ILE A 235 -7.30 -12.64 1.52
CA ILE A 235 -8.11 -12.56 2.76
C ILE A 235 -8.66 -13.92 3.22
N GLY A 236 -8.32 -15.00 2.52
CA GLY A 236 -8.79 -16.36 2.79
C GLY A 236 -10.11 -16.69 2.10
N LYS A 237 -10.26 -17.98 1.74
CA LYS A 237 -11.43 -18.49 1.02
C LYS A 237 -12.70 -18.36 1.84
N GLU A 238 -12.66 -18.73 3.11
CA GLU A 238 -13.84 -18.76 3.99
C GLU A 238 -14.39 -17.35 4.24
N THR A 239 -13.53 -16.34 4.39
CA THR A 239 -13.91 -14.93 4.49
C THR A 239 -14.66 -14.45 3.26
N VAL A 240 -14.14 -14.75 2.06
CA VAL A 240 -14.80 -14.37 0.80
C VAL A 240 -16.14 -15.09 0.66
N LYS A 241 -16.17 -16.40 0.95
CA LYS A 241 -17.42 -17.18 0.90
C LYS A 241 -18.49 -16.59 1.81
N ALA A 242 -18.16 -16.32 3.07
CA ALA A 242 -19.11 -15.81 4.06
C ALA A 242 -19.78 -14.50 3.61
N VAL A 243 -19.05 -13.62 2.92
CA VAL A 243 -19.59 -12.31 2.47
C VAL A 243 -20.28 -12.39 1.11
N LEU A 244 -19.75 -13.19 0.19
CA LEU A 244 -20.14 -13.19 -1.22
C LEU A 244 -21.18 -14.26 -1.56
N PHE A 245 -21.15 -15.43 -0.91
CA PHE A 245 -21.95 -16.57 -1.33
C PHE A 245 -23.45 -16.36 -1.12
N GLU A 246 -23.85 -15.56 -0.13
CA GLU A 246 -25.27 -15.23 0.03
C GLU A 246 -25.80 -14.35 -1.11
N LYS A 247 -24.93 -13.57 -1.76
CA LYS A 247 -25.28 -12.54 -2.76
C LYS A 247 -25.13 -13.00 -4.20
N MET A 248 -24.81 -14.26 -4.44
CA MET A 248 -24.53 -14.80 -5.78
C MET A 248 -25.47 -15.95 -6.18
N PRO A 249 -25.80 -16.09 -7.48
CA PRO A 249 -26.60 -17.23 -7.99
C PRO A 249 -25.92 -18.59 -7.81
N ASN A 250 -26.73 -19.62 -7.51
CA ASN A 250 -26.25 -20.98 -7.16
C ASN A 250 -25.38 -21.65 -8.24
N ALA A 251 -25.65 -21.40 -9.53
CA ALA A 251 -24.83 -21.95 -10.62
C ALA A 251 -23.38 -21.44 -10.55
N MET A 252 -23.20 -20.14 -10.30
CA MET A 252 -21.87 -19.53 -10.18
C MET A 252 -21.15 -19.90 -8.89
N LYS A 253 -21.88 -20.19 -7.80
CA LYS A 253 -21.28 -20.72 -6.56
C LYS A 253 -20.52 -21.99 -6.85
N LYS A 254 -21.16 -22.92 -7.57
CA LYS A 254 -20.58 -24.23 -7.89
C LYS A 254 -19.33 -24.11 -8.77
N GLU A 255 -19.36 -23.22 -9.77
CA GLU A 255 -18.19 -22.95 -10.61
C GLU A 255 -17.03 -22.37 -9.80
N LEU A 256 -17.31 -21.37 -8.95
CA LEU A 256 -16.31 -20.73 -8.11
C LEU A 256 -15.75 -21.72 -7.07
N GLU A 257 -16.59 -22.53 -6.43
CA GLU A 257 -16.17 -23.57 -5.48
C GLU A 257 -15.22 -24.58 -6.13
N ALA A 258 -15.50 -25.00 -7.37
CA ALA A 258 -14.63 -25.91 -8.10
C ALA A 258 -13.25 -25.29 -8.36
N GLU A 259 -13.19 -24.02 -8.77
CA GLU A 259 -11.93 -23.31 -9.00
C GLU A 259 -11.18 -23.02 -7.69
N LEU A 260 -11.89 -22.78 -6.58
CA LEU A 260 -11.30 -22.49 -5.27
C LEU A 260 -10.53 -23.68 -4.67
N VAL A 261 -10.82 -24.92 -5.06
CA VAL A 261 -10.04 -26.09 -4.62
C VAL A 261 -8.58 -25.95 -5.04
N SER A 262 -8.32 -25.38 -6.23
CA SER A 262 -6.98 -25.23 -6.79
C SER A 262 -6.18 -24.07 -6.16
N VAL A 263 -6.86 -23.11 -5.53
CA VAL A 263 -6.20 -21.94 -4.92
C VAL A 263 -5.44 -22.39 -3.67
N SER A 264 -4.12 -22.32 -3.69
CA SER A 264 -3.26 -22.66 -2.55
C SER A 264 -2.21 -21.57 -2.33
N GLY A 265 -1.79 -21.41 -1.07
CA GLY A 265 -0.79 -20.42 -0.67
C GLY A 265 -1.36 -19.03 -0.34
N ILE A 266 -0.58 -18.29 0.46
CA ILE A 266 -0.83 -16.89 0.83
C ILE A 266 -0.20 -16.00 -0.24
N ALA A 267 -0.97 -15.07 -0.82
CA ALA A 267 -0.44 -14.12 -1.79
C ALA A 267 0.58 -13.16 -1.15
N ARG A 268 1.56 -12.73 -1.95
CA ARG A 268 2.56 -11.72 -1.57
C ARG A 268 2.63 -10.65 -2.65
N PRO A 269 2.81 -9.37 -2.29
CA PRO A 269 2.85 -8.29 -3.27
C PRO A 269 4.12 -8.41 -4.11
N SER A 270 3.96 -8.24 -5.43
CA SER A 270 5.08 -8.31 -6.40
C SER A 270 5.69 -6.92 -6.66
N ARG A 271 4.89 -5.86 -6.51
CA ARG A 271 5.28 -4.46 -6.63
C ARG A 271 5.07 -3.73 -5.32
N LYS A 272 5.75 -2.60 -5.18
CA LYS A 272 5.72 -1.76 -3.99
C LYS A 272 5.29 -0.36 -4.43
N THR A 273 4.48 0.32 -3.63
CA THR A 273 4.25 1.75 -3.83
C THR A 273 5.55 2.51 -3.61
N SER A 274 5.64 3.72 -4.18
CA SER A 274 6.86 4.52 -4.12
C SER A 274 7.27 4.79 -2.66
N LEU A 275 6.32 5.23 -1.82
CA LEU A 275 6.53 5.44 -0.39
C LEU A 275 7.03 4.19 0.36
N PHE A 276 6.50 3.00 0.04
CA PHE A 276 6.94 1.76 0.68
C PHE A 276 8.36 1.37 0.26
N SER A 277 8.73 1.58 -1.01
CA SER A 277 10.09 1.37 -1.51
C SER A 277 11.10 2.33 -0.86
N TYR A 278 10.70 3.58 -0.64
CA TYR A 278 11.55 4.56 0.03
C TYR A 278 11.68 4.30 1.53
N LEU A 279 10.59 3.96 2.21
CA LEU A 279 10.63 3.56 3.62
C LEU A 279 11.56 2.36 3.83
N LEU A 280 11.52 1.36 2.94
CA LEU A 280 12.41 0.20 3.01
C LEU A 280 13.88 0.57 2.73
N SER A 281 14.13 1.50 1.80
CA SER A 281 15.47 2.01 1.51
C SER A 281 16.03 2.81 2.71
N LEU A 282 15.20 3.63 3.36
CA LEU A 282 15.54 4.33 4.60
C LEU A 282 15.84 3.34 5.73
N ILE A 283 14.96 2.36 5.97
CA ILE A 283 15.18 1.30 6.97
C ILE A 283 16.51 0.57 6.72
N ARG A 284 16.84 0.22 5.46
CA ARG A 284 18.13 -0.41 5.11
C ARG A 284 19.31 0.51 5.36
N PHE A 285 19.19 1.80 5.04
CA PHE A 285 20.22 2.80 5.31
C PHE A 285 20.51 2.94 6.81
N PHE A 286 19.47 2.90 7.66
CA PHE A 286 19.62 3.00 9.13
C PHE A 286 20.03 1.70 9.82
N LEU A 287 19.56 0.54 9.34
CA LEU A 287 19.94 -0.77 9.90
C LEU A 287 21.35 -1.22 9.48
N PHE A 288 21.91 -0.66 8.40
CA PHE A 288 23.25 -0.99 7.91
C PHE A 288 24.10 0.27 7.65
N PRO A 289 24.50 1.04 8.68
CA PRO A 289 25.28 2.26 8.55
C PRO A 289 26.78 2.03 8.21
N HIS A 290 27.19 0.79 7.94
CA HIS A 290 28.59 0.36 7.84
C HIS A 290 29.45 1.09 6.79
N ASN A 291 28.86 1.87 5.89
CA ASN A 291 29.58 2.62 4.86
C ASN A 291 29.78 4.12 5.15
N LEU A 292 29.23 4.68 6.24
CA LEU A 292 29.44 6.10 6.59
C LEU A 292 30.58 6.32 7.61
N ALA A 293 30.96 5.28 8.37
CA ALA A 293 31.94 5.40 9.45
C ALA A 293 33.40 5.45 8.98
N SER A 294 33.69 5.23 7.69
CA SER A 294 35.07 5.16 7.18
C SER A 294 35.71 6.52 6.88
N GLU A 295 34.97 7.64 6.95
CA GLU A 295 35.47 8.97 6.56
C GLU A 295 35.41 10.05 7.66
N LEU A 296 34.98 9.73 8.88
CA LEU A 296 34.92 10.70 9.99
C LEU A 296 36.02 10.44 11.03
N SER A 297 36.72 11.51 11.43
CA SER A 297 37.79 11.43 12.42
C SER A 297 37.27 11.04 13.82
N SER A 298 38.09 10.24 14.51
CA SER A 298 37.74 9.31 15.59
C SER A 298 37.38 9.91 16.97
N SER A 299 36.91 11.16 17.06
CA SER A 299 36.51 11.73 18.36
C SER A 299 35.18 12.47 18.35
N LEU A 300 34.73 12.99 17.20
CA LEU A 300 33.33 13.41 17.01
C LEU A 300 32.46 12.29 16.44
N ALA A 301 33.04 11.35 15.69
CA ALA A 301 32.33 10.26 15.04
C ALA A 301 31.58 9.36 16.03
N ASP A 302 32.15 9.06 17.21
CA ASP A 302 31.53 8.14 18.17
C ASP A 302 30.39 8.78 18.98
N LEU A 303 30.49 10.08 19.30
CA LEU A 303 29.43 10.84 19.97
C LEU A 303 28.28 11.15 19.00
N LEU A 304 28.59 11.58 17.77
CA LEU A 304 27.58 11.75 16.72
C LEU A 304 26.99 10.42 16.28
N ALA A 305 27.74 9.32 16.19
CA ALA A 305 27.19 8.03 15.82
C ALA A 305 26.22 7.50 16.88
N ALA A 306 26.51 7.65 18.17
CA ALA A 306 25.59 7.24 19.23
C ALA A 306 24.31 8.09 19.25
N GLU A 307 24.42 9.41 19.11
CA GLU A 307 23.25 10.30 19.03
C GLU A 307 22.48 10.12 17.72
N ILE A 308 23.16 9.96 16.57
CA ILE A 308 22.53 9.66 15.28
C ILE A 308 21.86 8.28 15.34
N ILE A 309 22.48 7.24 15.89
CA ILE A 309 21.85 5.92 16.04
C ILE A 309 20.65 5.99 16.99
N TYR A 310 20.74 6.74 18.09
CA TYR A 310 19.64 6.91 19.04
C TYR A 310 18.48 7.71 18.44
N VAL A 311 18.77 8.84 17.77
CA VAL A 311 17.79 9.66 17.04
C VAL A 311 17.23 8.88 15.86
N CYS A 312 18.03 8.11 15.13
CA CYS A 312 17.55 7.28 14.03
C CYS A 312 16.69 6.14 14.55
N ASN A 313 17.03 5.46 15.64
CA ASN A 313 16.19 4.41 16.22
C ASN A 313 14.88 4.98 16.79
N THR A 314 14.91 6.11 17.50
CA THR A 314 13.69 6.74 18.03
C THR A 314 12.83 7.37 16.94
N THR A 315 13.42 7.97 15.91
CA THR A 315 12.71 8.53 14.75
C THR A 315 12.22 7.44 13.81
N LEU A 316 12.96 6.34 13.63
CA LEU A 316 12.52 5.17 12.87
C LEU A 316 11.39 4.46 13.58
N VAL A 317 11.46 4.31 14.91
CA VAL A 317 10.36 3.79 15.74
C VAL A 317 9.18 4.75 15.72
N ALA A 318 9.38 6.06 15.82
CA ALA A 318 8.30 7.05 15.73
C ALA A 318 7.69 7.12 14.31
N ALA A 319 8.48 6.96 13.26
CA ALA A 319 8.03 6.90 11.87
C ALA A 319 7.33 5.57 11.56
N LEU A 320 7.83 4.45 12.08
CA LEU A 320 7.14 3.16 12.06
C LEU A 320 5.84 3.24 12.85
N ASN A 321 5.83 3.88 14.02
CA ASN A 321 4.63 4.08 14.83
C ASN A 321 3.66 5.05 14.18
N ALA A 322 4.11 6.13 13.54
CA ALA A 322 3.28 7.08 12.80
C ALA A 322 2.75 6.49 11.49
N TRP A 323 3.56 5.68 10.79
CA TRP A 323 3.15 4.88 9.64
C TRP A 323 2.13 3.82 10.08
N THR A 324 2.35 3.18 11.23
CA THR A 324 1.40 2.26 11.85
C THR A 324 0.15 3.01 12.31
N LEU A 325 0.23 4.22 12.87
CA LEU A 325 -0.92 5.03 13.29
C LEU A 325 -1.72 5.57 12.10
N ASN A 326 -1.09 6.03 11.02
CA ASN A 326 -1.78 6.47 9.79
C ASN A 326 -2.33 5.30 8.95
N ILE A 327 -1.83 4.08 9.14
CA ILE A 327 -2.34 2.86 8.48
C ILE A 327 -3.33 2.09 9.38
N CYS A 328 -3.24 2.20 10.71
CA CYS A 328 -4.08 1.49 11.68
C CYS A 328 -5.20 2.32 12.29
N LEU A 329 -5.19 3.66 12.20
CA LEU A 329 -6.35 4.48 12.54
C LEU A 329 -6.98 4.99 11.24
N PRO A 330 -8.14 4.46 10.81
CA PRO A 330 -8.95 5.19 9.85
C PRO A 330 -9.24 6.56 10.46
N ALA A 331 -9.19 7.62 9.63
CA ALA A 331 -9.72 8.93 9.98
C ALA A 331 -11.06 8.70 10.71
N ALA A 332 -11.16 9.25 11.92
CA ALA A 332 -12.38 9.20 12.71
C ALA A 332 -13.49 9.94 11.94
N GLN A 333 -14.13 9.24 10.99
CA GLN A 333 -15.54 9.39 10.77
C GLN A 333 -16.19 8.76 11.99
N GLU A 334 -17.10 9.49 12.62
CA GLU A 334 -18.07 8.96 13.58
C GLU A 334 -18.74 7.74 12.92
N ILE A 335 -18.19 6.56 13.19
CA ILE A 335 -18.80 5.29 12.86
C ILE A 335 -19.72 5.02 14.04
N ASP A 336 -21.01 5.10 13.76
CA ASP A 336 -22.09 4.74 14.66
C ASP A 336 -21.78 3.42 15.37
N GLU A 337 -21.80 3.46 16.69
CA GLU A 337 -21.07 2.61 17.65
C GLU A 337 -21.53 1.13 17.70
N TYR A 338 -22.27 0.66 16.69
CA TYR A 338 -23.00 -0.61 16.74
C TYR A 338 -22.78 -1.59 15.58
N GLN A 339 -21.94 -1.32 14.58
CA GLN A 339 -21.64 -2.35 13.57
C GLN A 339 -20.16 -2.44 13.18
N LEU A 340 -19.60 -3.64 13.44
CA LEU A 340 -18.34 -4.24 12.97
C LEU A 340 -17.20 -4.26 13.99
N VAL A 341 -17.17 -5.33 14.80
CA VAL A 341 -15.90 -5.84 15.36
C VAL A 341 -15.84 -7.34 15.10
N GLY A 342 -15.00 -7.75 14.14
CA GLY A 342 -14.43 -9.10 14.09
C GLY A 342 -12.99 -8.98 14.59
N ALA A 343 -12.65 -9.73 15.64
CA ALA A 343 -11.36 -9.70 16.32
C ALA A 343 -10.16 -9.84 15.36
N VAL A 344 -9.06 -9.13 15.65
CA VAL A 344 -7.76 -9.41 15.02
C VAL A 344 -7.31 -10.79 15.50
N ASP A 345 -7.30 -11.77 14.60
CA ASP A 345 -6.88 -13.15 14.91
C ASP A 345 -5.35 -13.25 14.88
N ILE A 346 -4.75 -13.23 16.07
CA ILE A 346 -3.29 -13.33 16.28
C ILE A 346 -2.86 -14.80 16.41
N LEU A 347 -3.80 -15.74 16.49
CA LEU A 347 -3.50 -17.15 16.70
C LEU A 347 -3.08 -17.84 15.40
N THR A 348 -3.64 -17.42 14.26
CA THR A 348 -3.34 -18.03 12.95
C THR A 348 -1.87 -17.87 12.52
N PRO A 349 -1.20 -16.71 12.71
CA PRO A 349 0.23 -16.56 12.46
C PRO A 349 1.10 -17.48 13.33
N LEU A 350 0.75 -17.67 14.61
CA LEU A 350 1.46 -18.53 15.56
C LEU A 350 1.31 -20.02 15.21
N GLU A 351 0.09 -20.46 14.85
CA GLU A 351 -0.17 -21.82 14.35
C GLU A 351 0.65 -22.13 13.09
N THR A 352 0.82 -21.15 12.21
CA THR A 352 1.60 -21.28 10.96
C THR A 352 3.11 -21.32 11.21
N ALA A 353 3.58 -20.77 12.34
CA ALA A 353 4.97 -20.84 12.78
C ALA A 353 5.33 -22.18 13.48
N GLY A 354 4.37 -23.10 13.63
CA GLY A 354 4.56 -24.41 14.25
C GLY A 354 4.20 -24.48 15.74
N PHE A 355 3.56 -23.45 16.31
CA PHE A 355 2.94 -23.54 17.63
C PHE A 355 1.59 -24.27 17.52
N GLN A 356 1.61 -25.61 17.51
CA GLN A 356 0.40 -26.40 17.73
C GLN A 356 0.18 -26.62 19.23
N ASP A 357 -1.07 -26.44 19.68
CA ASP A 357 -1.63 -26.89 20.96
C ASP A 357 -0.64 -27.01 22.13
N GLY A 358 -0.35 -25.87 22.76
CA GLY A 358 0.21 -25.80 24.10
C GLY A 358 1.65 -26.27 24.23
N VAL A 359 2.49 -25.42 24.84
CA VAL A 359 3.77 -25.80 25.44
C VAL A 359 4.87 -26.20 24.42
N PRO A 360 6.04 -25.52 24.40
CA PRO A 360 7.22 -26.06 23.71
C PRO A 360 7.51 -27.43 24.30
N GLY A 361 7.55 -28.47 23.46
CA GLY A 361 7.63 -29.88 23.84
C GLY A 361 8.29 -30.14 25.20
N ASP A 362 7.48 -30.70 26.12
CA ASP A 362 7.83 -31.22 27.46
C ASP A 362 7.83 -30.29 28.70
N MET A 363 7.22 -29.09 28.70
CA MET A 363 7.09 -28.27 29.94
C MET A 363 5.65 -28.06 30.44
N SER A 364 5.22 -28.74 31.52
CA SER A 364 3.88 -28.55 32.10
C SER A 364 3.59 -27.08 32.47
N LEU A 365 2.31 -26.69 32.50
CA LEU A 365 1.87 -25.34 32.92
C LEU A 365 2.43 -24.96 34.30
N GLU A 366 2.59 -25.94 35.19
CA GLU A 366 3.17 -25.77 36.52
C GLU A 366 4.65 -25.39 36.47
N GLU A 367 5.41 -25.96 35.52
CA GLU A 367 6.82 -25.62 35.29
C GLU A 367 6.98 -24.23 34.64
N ILE A 368 6.05 -23.86 33.75
CA ILE A 368 5.98 -22.51 33.16
C ILE A 368 5.73 -21.47 34.26
N GLU A 369 4.73 -21.71 35.11
CA GLU A 369 4.40 -20.81 36.23
C GLU A 369 5.55 -20.70 37.24
N ARG A 370 6.25 -21.80 37.51
CA ARG A 370 7.42 -21.78 38.40
C ARG A 370 8.55 -20.90 37.84
N ARG A 371 8.82 -20.97 36.53
CA ARG A 371 9.85 -20.16 35.87
C ARG A 371 9.44 -18.70 35.80
N VAL A 372 8.21 -18.41 35.39
CA VAL A 372 7.67 -17.04 35.36
C VAL A 372 7.60 -16.42 36.75
N GLY A 373 7.29 -17.19 37.80
CA GLY A 373 7.25 -16.70 39.18
C GLY A 373 8.60 -16.20 39.73
N SER A 374 9.72 -16.51 39.07
CA SER A 374 11.04 -15.94 39.37
C SER A 374 11.32 -14.61 38.68
N LEU A 375 10.54 -14.29 37.63
CA LEU A 375 10.68 -13.11 36.78
C LEU A 375 9.60 -12.05 37.09
N ILE A 376 8.40 -12.52 37.40
CA ILE A 376 7.20 -11.71 37.61
C ILE A 376 6.64 -12.00 39.00
N GLN A 377 6.16 -10.95 39.67
CA GLN A 377 5.61 -11.10 41.01
C GLN A 377 4.40 -12.04 41.03
N PRO A 378 4.31 -12.98 42.00
CA PRO A 378 3.27 -14.00 42.05
C PRO A 378 1.83 -13.45 42.05
N HIS A 379 1.63 -12.25 42.61
CA HIS A 379 0.31 -11.63 42.65
C HIS A 379 -0.17 -11.18 41.25
N ILE A 380 0.74 -10.78 40.36
CA ILE A 380 0.43 -10.41 38.97
C ILE A 380 0.10 -11.65 38.15
N VAL A 381 0.90 -12.71 38.32
CA VAL A 381 0.64 -14.03 37.71
C VAL A 381 -0.75 -14.56 38.11
N ALA A 382 -1.14 -14.39 39.37
CA ALA A 382 -2.47 -14.77 39.85
C ALA A 382 -3.59 -13.90 39.24
N GLN A 383 -3.39 -12.57 39.14
CA GLN A 383 -4.39 -11.66 38.57
C GLN A 383 -4.57 -11.81 37.05
N LEU A 384 -3.52 -12.17 36.31
CA LEU A 384 -3.60 -12.49 34.89
C LEU A 384 -4.48 -13.72 34.62
N LYS A 385 -4.59 -14.62 35.60
CA LYS A 385 -5.49 -15.79 35.57
C LYS A 385 -6.92 -15.50 36.06
N SER A 386 -7.22 -14.28 36.49
CA SER A 386 -8.54 -13.94 37.01
C SER A 386 -9.62 -14.10 35.95
N ALA A 387 -10.78 -14.65 36.34
CA ALA A 387 -11.97 -14.65 35.49
C ALA A 387 -12.53 -13.22 35.27
N VAL A 388 -12.15 -12.26 36.12
CA VAL A 388 -12.60 -10.87 36.06
C VAL A 388 -11.68 -10.04 35.16
N TRP A 389 -12.20 -9.57 34.04
CA TRP A 389 -11.41 -8.89 32.99
C TRP A 389 -10.70 -7.61 33.48
N THR A 390 -11.32 -6.82 34.36
CA THR A 390 -10.71 -5.58 34.90
C THR A 390 -9.48 -5.85 35.76
N GLU A 391 -9.43 -7.02 36.41
CA GLU A 391 -8.26 -7.45 37.19
C GLU A 391 -7.13 -7.86 36.24
N ARG A 392 -7.46 -8.57 35.15
CA ARG A 392 -6.50 -8.92 34.09
C ARG A 392 -5.90 -7.69 33.42
N PHE A 393 -6.71 -6.67 33.13
CA PHE A 393 -6.24 -5.43 32.51
C PHE A 393 -5.25 -4.67 33.39
N LYS A 394 -5.52 -4.55 34.69
CA LYS A 394 -4.56 -3.95 35.63
C LYS A 394 -3.28 -4.80 35.73
N ALA A 395 -3.43 -6.12 35.74
CA ALA A 395 -2.31 -7.03 35.82
C ALA A 395 -1.43 -6.98 34.57
N ILE A 396 -1.97 -6.74 33.37
CA ILE A 396 -1.13 -6.67 32.17
C ILE A 396 -0.28 -5.40 32.11
N VAL A 397 -0.81 -4.27 32.60
CA VAL A 397 -0.03 -3.03 32.72
C VAL A 397 1.14 -3.25 33.68
N SER A 398 0.89 -3.86 34.85
CA SER A 398 1.94 -4.20 35.81
C SER A 398 2.90 -5.29 35.31
N PHE A 399 2.42 -6.22 34.47
CA PHE A 399 3.24 -7.25 33.83
C PHE A 399 4.22 -6.63 32.85
N LYS A 400 3.78 -5.69 32.01
CA LYS A 400 4.65 -4.92 31.09
C LYS A 400 5.79 -4.28 31.85
N GLU A 401 5.48 -3.50 32.89
CA GLU A 401 6.48 -2.77 33.67
C GLU A 401 7.55 -3.71 34.24
N GLN A 402 7.18 -4.93 34.64
CA GLN A 402 8.15 -5.91 35.14
C GLN A 402 8.97 -6.56 34.03
N VAL A 403 8.37 -6.84 32.87
CA VAL A 403 9.11 -7.39 31.73
C VAL A 403 10.12 -6.39 31.18
N GLU A 404 9.80 -5.09 31.14
CA GLU A 404 10.73 -4.02 30.72
C GLU A 404 11.94 -3.85 31.64
N LEU A 405 11.83 -4.34 32.89
CA LEU A 405 12.92 -4.30 33.87
C LEU A 405 13.84 -5.54 33.82
N ILE A 406 13.53 -6.54 32.98
CA ILE A 406 14.34 -7.76 32.83
C ILE A 406 15.56 -7.46 31.94
N LYS A 407 16.76 -7.59 32.51
CA LYS A 407 18.03 -7.27 31.82
C LYS A 407 18.42 -8.24 30.70
N GLU A 408 17.98 -9.50 30.78
CA GLU A 408 18.28 -10.56 29.79
C GLU A 408 16.97 -11.14 29.24
N LEU A 409 16.14 -10.27 28.68
CA LEU A 409 14.80 -10.61 28.24
C LEU A 409 14.79 -11.76 27.22
N ASP A 410 15.75 -11.77 26.28
CA ASP A 410 15.90 -12.79 25.23
C ASP A 410 15.88 -14.25 25.74
N GLN A 411 16.42 -14.52 26.93
CA GLN A 411 16.44 -15.86 27.53
C GLN A 411 15.10 -16.27 28.16
N SER A 412 14.22 -15.29 28.37
CA SER A 412 12.94 -15.43 29.07
C SER A 412 11.73 -15.15 28.17
N VAL A 413 11.92 -14.65 26.94
CA VAL A 413 10.80 -14.29 26.05
C VAL A 413 9.91 -15.51 25.76
N GLU A 414 10.53 -16.65 25.46
CA GLU A 414 9.79 -17.87 25.12
C GLU A 414 8.87 -18.31 26.27
N ILE A 415 9.36 -18.30 27.52
CA ILE A 415 8.57 -18.71 28.68
C ILE A 415 7.47 -17.71 29.03
N LEU A 416 7.72 -16.41 28.81
CA LEU A 416 6.72 -15.34 29.02
C LEU A 416 5.60 -15.42 27.99
N VAL A 417 5.94 -15.66 26.72
CA VAL A 417 4.96 -15.86 25.63
C VAL A 417 4.13 -17.11 25.88
N CYS A 418 4.76 -18.23 26.27
CA CYS A 418 4.04 -19.46 26.59
C CYS A 418 3.05 -19.28 27.75
N PHE A 419 3.42 -18.50 28.77
CA PHE A 419 2.53 -18.16 29.87
C PHE A 419 1.35 -17.29 29.42
N LEU A 420 1.60 -16.25 28.59
CA LEU A 420 0.54 -15.38 28.06
C LEU A 420 -0.47 -16.14 27.20
N CYS A 421 -0.01 -17.12 26.43
CA CYS A 421 -0.89 -18.01 25.66
C CYS A 421 -1.73 -18.95 26.56
N ALA A 422 -1.29 -19.21 27.79
CA ALA A 422 -1.99 -20.09 28.73
C ALA A 422 -2.97 -19.36 29.67
N VAL A 423 -2.92 -18.02 29.76
CA VAL A 423 -3.84 -17.25 30.61
C VAL A 423 -5.17 -16.93 29.90
N PRO A 424 -6.30 -16.96 30.61
CA PRO A 424 -7.61 -16.61 30.06
C PRO A 424 -7.66 -15.14 29.62
N GLY A 425 -8.26 -14.85 28.46
CA GLY A 425 -8.35 -13.49 27.91
C GLY A 425 -7.49 -13.24 26.67
N TRP A 426 -6.39 -13.98 26.49
CA TRP A 426 -5.51 -13.84 25.32
C TRP A 426 -6.12 -14.41 24.02
N SER A 427 -7.02 -15.40 24.17
CA SER A 427 -7.80 -16.02 23.10
C SER A 427 -9.26 -15.53 23.01
N GLU A 428 -9.64 -14.52 23.82
CA GLU A 428 -11.02 -14.02 23.87
C GLU A 428 -11.31 -12.99 22.77
N LYS A 429 -12.45 -13.12 22.09
CA LYS A 429 -12.91 -12.23 20.99
C LYS A 429 -13.32 -10.81 21.45
N ASN A 430 -12.95 -10.40 22.66
CA ASN A 430 -13.34 -9.12 23.22
C ASN A 430 -12.55 -7.98 22.55
N VAL A 431 -13.25 -6.87 22.34
CA VAL A 431 -12.95 -5.76 21.40
C VAL A 431 -11.63 -4.99 21.69
N GLN A 432 -10.88 -5.35 22.73
CA GLN A 432 -9.73 -4.58 23.23
C GLN A 432 -8.39 -5.34 23.17
N VAL A 433 -8.34 -6.51 22.53
CA VAL A 433 -7.07 -7.22 22.24
C VAL A 433 -6.04 -6.36 21.47
N PRO A 434 -6.43 -5.44 20.56
CA PRO A 434 -5.47 -4.51 19.93
C PRO A 434 -4.78 -3.58 20.94
N ASP A 435 -5.47 -3.18 22.01
CA ASP A 435 -4.88 -2.37 23.08
C ASP A 435 -3.85 -3.21 23.86
N PHE A 436 -4.15 -4.49 24.15
CA PHE A 436 -3.25 -5.43 24.85
C PHE A 436 -1.88 -5.61 24.17
N LEU A 437 -1.84 -5.73 22.84
CA LEU A 437 -0.58 -5.85 22.08
C LEU A 437 0.24 -4.56 22.12
N GLY A 438 -0.41 -3.38 22.11
CA GLY A 438 0.26 -2.09 22.24
C GLY A 438 0.98 -1.87 23.58
N TYR A 439 0.65 -2.69 24.59
CA TYR A 439 1.31 -2.66 25.90
C TYR A 439 2.45 -3.67 26.04
N LEU A 440 2.76 -4.53 25.07
CA LEU A 440 3.89 -5.47 25.23
C LEU A 440 5.23 -4.86 24.79
N PRO A 441 6.35 -5.24 25.43
CA PRO A 441 7.68 -4.86 24.97
C PRO A 441 7.97 -5.37 23.56
N GLY A 442 8.75 -4.61 22.81
CA GLY A 442 9.03 -4.88 21.39
C GLY A 442 9.68 -6.25 21.14
N GLU A 443 10.51 -6.77 22.06
CA GLU A 443 11.07 -8.13 21.90
C GLU A 443 10.02 -9.23 22.07
N VAL A 444 9.02 -9.03 22.95
CA VAL A 444 7.92 -9.98 23.13
C VAL A 444 6.99 -9.99 21.92
N LEU A 445 6.71 -8.80 21.36
CA LEU A 445 5.95 -8.63 20.11
C LEU A 445 6.68 -9.13 18.86
N ARG A 446 8.00 -9.35 18.91
CA ARG A 446 8.75 -9.95 17.80
C ARG A 446 8.66 -11.47 17.76
N VAL A 447 8.38 -12.08 18.92
CA VAL A 447 8.23 -13.54 19.07
C VAL A 447 6.79 -13.97 18.88
N LEU A 448 5.83 -13.12 19.28
CA LEU A 448 4.41 -13.21 18.90
C LEU A 448 4.19 -12.82 17.43
#